data_AF-A0A9R0VJ51-F1
#
_entry.id   AF-A0A9R0VJ51-F1
#
_cell.length_a   1.000
_cell.length_b   1.000
_cell.length_c   1.000
_cell.angle_alpha   90.00
_cell.angle_beta   90.00
_cell.angle_gamma   90.00
#
_symmetry.space_group_name_H-M   'P 1'
#
loop_
_entity.id
_entity.type
_entity.pdbx_description
1 polymer ?
#
loop_
_entity_poly.entity_id
_entity_poly.type
_entity_poly.pdbx_seq_one_letter_code
_entity_poly.pdbx_strand_id
1 'polypeptide(L)'
;MMRHVLKFVVAIGWLIILPVTYSSSIQNPTGLIKFFSNWIGNFQSQSIYNFAVALYMLPNIFSALFFIFLPMRRALERSNSRIVRFLLWWTQPKLYVARGMYEDTCSLLKYTTFWILLLICKLAFSYYVEISPLVGPTRTIMFLGRGKYIWHEFFPYS
;
A
#
# COMPACT_ATOMS: atom_id res chain seq x y z
N MET A 1 2.66 -27.30 -8.18
CA MET A 1 4.10 -27.02 -8.39
C MET A 1 4.37 -25.82 -9.30
N MET A 2 3.81 -25.76 -10.52
CA MET A 2 4.13 -24.71 -11.52
C MET A 2 4.04 -23.25 -10.99
N ARG A 3 3.03 -22.93 -10.18
CA ARG A 3 2.86 -21.60 -9.57
C ARG A 3 3.98 -21.22 -8.58
N HIS A 4 4.47 -22.19 -7.80
CA HIS A 4 5.54 -21.93 -6.82
C HIS A 4 6.88 -21.73 -7.53
N VAL A 5 7.13 -22.51 -8.59
CA VAL A 5 8.30 -22.33 -9.45
C VAL A 5 8.30 -20.96 -10.10
N LEU A 6 7.16 -20.50 -10.65
CA LEU A 6 7.08 -19.16 -11.24
C LEU A 6 7.33 -18.05 -10.21
N LYS A 7 6.75 -18.15 -9.00
CA LYS A 7 7.04 -17.20 -7.92
C LYS A 7 8.50 -17.19 -7.51
N PHE A 8 9.16 -18.35 -7.54
CA PHE A 8 10.58 -18.48 -7.23
C PHE A 8 11.46 -17.84 -8.31
N VAL A 9 11.17 -18.09 -9.59
CA VAL A 9 11.88 -17.45 -10.72
C VAL A 9 11.72 -15.92 -10.67
N VAL A 10 10.51 -15.42 -10.39
CA VAL A 10 10.26 -13.99 -10.23
C VAL A 10 11.02 -13.42 -9.03
N ALA A 11 11.08 -14.13 -7.91
CA ALA A 11 11.88 -13.72 -6.75
C ALA A 11 13.37 -13.64 -7.06
N ILE A 12 13.93 -14.61 -7.80
CA ILE A 12 15.32 -14.58 -8.27
C ILE A 12 15.56 -13.38 -9.18
N GLY A 13 14.63 -13.09 -10.09
CA GLY A 13 14.70 -11.90 -10.94
C GLY A 13 14.82 -10.61 -10.13
N TRP A 14 13.97 -10.44 -9.11
CA TRP A 14 14.03 -9.29 -8.21
C TRP A 14 15.30 -9.24 -7.35
N LEU A 15 15.78 -10.40 -6.90
CA LEU A 15 17.03 -10.52 -6.15
C LEU A 15 18.25 -10.06 -6.95
N ILE A 16 18.20 -10.14 -8.29
CA ILE A 16 19.27 -9.66 -9.17
C ILE A 16 19.03 -8.18 -9.56
N ILE A 17 17.81 -7.83 -9.96
CA ILE A 17 17.47 -6.49 -10.49
C ILE A 17 17.67 -5.39 -9.43
N LEU A 18 17.23 -5.61 -8.19
CA LEU A 18 17.30 -4.58 -7.14
C LEU A 18 18.74 -4.20 -6.76
N PRO A 19 19.65 -5.14 -6.43
CA PRO A 19 21.04 -4.79 -6.13
C PRO A 19 21.81 -4.25 -7.35
N VAL A 20 21.53 -4.74 -8.57
CA VAL A 20 22.16 -4.20 -9.79
C VAL A 20 21.74 -2.74 -10.03
N THR A 21 20.45 -2.43 -9.91
CA THR A 21 19.93 -1.05 -10.08
C THR A 21 20.34 -0.13 -8.94
N TYR A 22 20.39 -0.62 -7.69
CA TYR A 22 20.92 0.12 -6.54
C TYR A 22 22.40 0.45 -6.74
N SER A 23 23.20 -0.53 -7.16
CA SER A 23 24.63 -0.33 -7.38
C SER A 23 24.91 0.60 -8.55
N SER A 24 24.04 0.62 -9.57
CA SER A 24 24.14 1.57 -10.68
C SER A 24 23.78 3.00 -10.24
N SER A 25 22.96 3.16 -9.19
CA SER A 25 22.60 4.44 -8.58
C SER A 25 23.76 5.13 -7.85
N ILE A 26 24.73 4.34 -7.40
CA ILE A 26 25.93 4.81 -6.69
C ILE A 26 26.94 5.44 -7.68
N GLN A 27 27.39 6.66 -7.37
CA GLN A 27 28.32 7.44 -8.19
C GLN A 27 29.73 6.85 -8.34
N ASN A 28 30.14 5.87 -7.53
CA ASN A 28 31.50 5.29 -7.54
C ASN A 28 31.48 3.74 -7.50
N PRO A 29 31.31 3.06 -8.64
CA PRO A 29 31.28 1.60 -8.69
C PRO A 29 32.70 0.98 -8.63
N THR A 30 32.93 0.02 -7.71
CA THR A 30 34.21 -0.71 -7.59
C THR A 30 34.12 -2.13 -8.17
N GLY A 31 35.14 -2.51 -8.96
CA GLY A 31 35.47 -3.89 -9.35
C GLY A 31 34.42 -4.63 -10.20
N LEU A 32 33.77 -5.64 -9.62
CA LEU A 32 32.76 -6.49 -10.27
C LEU A 32 31.54 -5.70 -10.76
N ILE A 33 31.27 -4.57 -10.12
CA ILE A 33 30.13 -3.69 -10.39
C ILE A 33 30.29 -2.98 -11.76
N LYS A 34 31.53 -2.69 -12.16
CA LYS A 34 31.84 -2.01 -13.44
C LYS A 34 31.59 -2.92 -14.66
N PHE A 35 31.72 -4.24 -14.48
CA PHE A 35 31.46 -5.21 -15.55
C PHE A 35 29.96 -5.31 -15.87
N PHE A 36 29.09 -5.29 -14.85
CA PHE A 36 27.64 -5.29 -15.06
C PHE A 36 27.12 -3.94 -15.59
N SER A 37 27.68 -2.81 -15.14
CA SER A 37 27.30 -1.49 -15.65
C SER A 37 27.71 -1.23 -17.11
N ASN A 38 28.73 -1.94 -17.62
CA ASN A 38 29.09 -1.86 -19.05
C ASN A 38 28.14 -2.68 -19.93
N TRP A 39 27.53 -3.74 -19.39
CA TRP A 39 26.54 -4.56 -20.10
C TRP A 39 25.16 -3.87 -20.12
N ILE A 40 24.74 -3.34 -18.97
CA ILE A 40 23.53 -2.54 -18.81
C ILE A 40 23.95 -1.09 -18.98
N GLY A 41 23.89 -0.61 -20.23
CA GLY A 41 24.35 0.74 -20.62
C GLY A 41 23.91 1.85 -19.67
N ASN A 42 24.64 2.96 -19.71
CA ASN A 42 24.56 4.08 -18.76
C ASN A 42 23.17 4.77 -18.79
N PHE A 43 22.18 4.17 -18.14
CA PHE A 43 20.84 4.72 -18.01
C PHE A 43 20.76 5.48 -16.68
N GLN A 44 20.29 6.73 -16.74
CA GLN A 44 20.25 7.73 -15.67
C GLN A 44 19.83 7.14 -14.30
N SER A 45 20.77 7.18 -13.35
CA SER A 45 20.87 6.15 -12.31
C SER A 45 19.93 6.30 -11.10
N GLN A 46 19.22 7.42 -10.96
CA GLN A 46 18.25 7.63 -9.86
C GLN A 46 16.80 7.32 -10.26
N SER A 47 16.39 7.63 -11.49
CA SER A 47 15.00 7.45 -11.93
C SER A 47 14.63 5.97 -12.11
N ILE A 48 15.61 5.15 -12.52
CA ILE A 48 15.41 3.73 -12.84
C ILE A 48 15.32 2.88 -11.57
N TYR A 49 16.10 3.21 -10.55
CA TYR A 49 15.98 2.56 -9.25
C TYR A 49 14.59 2.79 -8.66
N ASN A 50 14.11 4.05 -8.66
CA ASN A 50 12.76 4.37 -8.22
C ASN A 50 11.68 3.64 -9.04
N PHE A 51 11.85 3.56 -10.36
CA PHE A 51 10.94 2.81 -11.22
C PHE A 51 10.96 1.30 -10.93
N ALA A 52 12.12 0.70 -10.73
CA ALA A 52 12.27 -0.71 -10.39
C ALA A 52 11.64 -1.03 -9.02
N VAL A 53 11.82 -0.15 -8.02
CA VAL A 53 11.20 -0.28 -6.70
C VAL A 53 9.68 -0.15 -6.79
N ALA A 54 9.16 0.81 -7.57
CA ALA A 54 7.72 0.95 -7.81
C ALA A 54 7.14 -0.30 -8.50
N LEU A 55 7.85 -0.84 -9.49
CA LEU A 55 7.45 -2.06 -10.20
C LEU A 55 7.51 -3.30 -9.30
N TYR A 56 8.47 -3.36 -8.37
CA TYR A 56 8.56 -4.42 -7.36
C TYR A 56 7.39 -4.38 -6.37
N MET A 57 6.97 -3.17 -5.98
CA MET A 57 5.86 -2.97 -5.04
C MET A 57 4.48 -3.19 -5.68
N LEU A 58 4.34 -2.96 -6.99
CA LEU A 58 3.06 -3.08 -7.70
C LEU A 58 2.33 -4.41 -7.45
N PRO A 59 2.94 -5.60 -7.61
CA PRO A 59 2.30 -6.88 -7.32
C PRO A 59 1.78 -7.00 -5.87
N ASN A 60 2.52 -6.44 -4.91
CA ASN A 60 2.15 -6.47 -3.50
C ASN A 60 1.00 -5.50 -3.20
N ILE A 61 1.02 -4.31 -3.80
CA ILE A 61 -0.06 -3.32 -3.72
C ILE A 61 -1.33 -3.90 -4.34
N PHE A 62 -1.25 -4.52 -5.51
CA PHE A 62 -2.38 -5.23 -6.10
C PHE A 62 -2.89 -6.33 -5.17
N SER A 63 -2.03 -7.16 -4.60
CA SER A 63 -2.42 -8.21 -3.65
C SER A 63 -3.14 -7.64 -2.42
N ALA A 64 -2.63 -6.56 -1.83
CA ALA A 64 -3.23 -5.87 -0.69
C ALA A 64 -4.58 -5.22 -1.06
N LEU A 65 -4.65 -4.58 -2.22
CA LEU A 65 -5.88 -3.99 -2.75
C LEU A 65 -6.95 -5.07 -2.96
N PHE A 66 -6.61 -6.20 -3.57
CA PHE A 66 -7.53 -7.33 -3.68
C PHE A 66 -7.92 -7.91 -2.32
N PHE A 67 -7.04 -7.89 -1.31
CA PHE A 67 -7.35 -8.35 0.04
C PHE A 67 -8.35 -7.44 0.77
N ILE A 68 -8.17 -6.13 0.67
CA ILE A 68 -9.07 -5.14 1.29
C ILE A 68 -10.41 -5.08 0.54
N PHE A 69 -10.38 -5.15 -0.79
CA PHE A 69 -11.58 -5.18 -1.62
C PHE A 69 -12.12 -6.62 -1.78
N LEU A 70 -12.76 -7.14 -0.74
CA LEU A 70 -13.65 -8.31 -0.83
C LEU A 70 -14.65 -8.26 -2.02
N PRO A 71 -15.20 -7.08 -2.43
CA PRO A 71 -16.11 -6.99 -3.58
C PRO A 71 -15.42 -7.30 -4.92
N MET A 72 -14.17 -6.85 -5.10
CA MET A 72 -13.42 -7.12 -6.34
C MET A 72 -13.13 -8.60 -6.50
N ARG A 73 -12.82 -9.32 -5.41
CA ARG A 73 -12.62 -10.79 -5.47
C ARG A 73 -13.85 -11.51 -6.00
N ARG A 74 -15.07 -11.10 -5.60
CA ARG A 74 -16.32 -11.72 -6.05
C ARG A 74 -16.69 -11.34 -7.48
N ALA A 75 -16.49 -10.07 -7.87
CA ALA A 75 -16.68 -9.62 -9.25
C ALA A 75 -15.72 -10.34 -10.20
N LEU A 76 -14.48 -10.57 -9.75
CA LEU A 76 -13.49 -11.37 -10.45
C LEU A 76 -13.92 -12.85 -10.54
N GLU A 77 -14.36 -13.46 -9.44
CA GLU A 77 -14.77 -14.87 -9.44
C GLU A 77 -16.02 -15.15 -10.27
N ARG A 78 -16.93 -14.18 -10.41
CA ARG A 78 -18.11 -14.27 -11.29
C ARG A 78 -17.77 -13.93 -12.75
N SER A 79 -16.66 -13.25 -13.01
CA SER A 79 -16.22 -12.85 -14.35
C SER A 79 -15.45 -13.99 -15.02
N ASN A 80 -15.95 -14.50 -16.14
CA ASN A 80 -15.28 -15.53 -16.95
C ASN A 80 -14.12 -14.98 -17.81
N SER A 81 -13.54 -13.84 -17.44
CA SER A 81 -12.47 -13.22 -18.22
C SER A 81 -11.11 -13.89 -17.93
N ARG A 82 -10.33 -14.13 -19.00
CA ARG A 82 -9.01 -14.78 -18.90
C ARG A 82 -8.02 -14.02 -18.02
N ILE A 83 -8.05 -12.69 -18.07
CA ILE A 83 -7.18 -11.78 -17.28
C ILE A 83 -7.43 -11.95 -15.79
N VAL A 84 -8.70 -12.01 -15.40
CA VAL A 84 -9.13 -12.21 -14.03
C VAL A 84 -8.72 -13.58 -13.50
N ARG A 85 -8.85 -14.62 -14.34
CA ARG A 85 -8.41 -15.97 -13.99
C ARG A 85 -6.90 -16.04 -13.76
N PHE A 86 -6.12 -15.34 -14.58
CA PHE A 86 -4.67 -15.20 -14.42
C PHE A 86 -4.31 -14.44 -13.13
N LEU A 87 -5.06 -13.38 -12.83
CA LEU A 87 -4.83 -12.56 -11.65
C LEU A 87 -5.23 -13.28 -10.35
N LEU A 88 -6.34 -14.02 -10.35
CA LEU A 88 -6.73 -14.95 -9.28
C LEU A 88 -5.69 -16.06 -9.09
N TRP A 89 -5.17 -16.61 -10.18
CA TRP A 89 -4.08 -17.59 -10.14
C TRP A 89 -2.81 -17.01 -9.51
N TRP A 90 -2.52 -15.73 -9.71
CA TRP A 90 -1.40 -15.06 -9.06
C TRP A 90 -1.66 -14.77 -7.56
N THR A 91 -2.86 -14.29 -7.21
CA THR A 91 -3.18 -13.68 -5.90
C THR A 91 -3.85 -14.60 -4.87
N GLN A 92 -4.51 -15.71 -5.24
CA GLN A 92 -5.22 -16.56 -4.25
C GLN A 92 -4.26 -17.44 -3.42
N PRO A 93 -4.15 -17.30 -2.08
CA PRO A 93 -3.76 -18.43 -1.25
C PRO A 93 -4.90 -19.47 -1.27
N LYS A 94 -4.55 -20.75 -1.42
CA LYS A 94 -5.56 -21.82 -1.48
C LYS A 94 -6.16 -22.05 -0.09
N LEU A 95 -7.49 -22.14 -0.07
CA LEU A 95 -8.34 -22.71 0.97
C LEU A 95 -8.43 -21.97 2.31
N TYR A 96 -9.45 -21.12 2.44
CA TYR A 96 -10.19 -21.02 3.70
C TYR A 96 -11.30 -22.08 3.62
N VAL A 97 -11.22 -23.13 4.45
CA VAL A 97 -12.12 -24.31 4.44
C VAL A 97 -13.58 -23.93 4.75
N ALA A 98 -13.83 -22.74 5.33
CA ALA A 98 -15.17 -22.24 5.62
C ALA A 98 -15.91 -21.59 4.42
N ARG A 99 -15.34 -21.61 3.20
CA ARG A 99 -15.88 -20.89 2.02
C ARG A 99 -17.26 -21.36 1.54
N GLY A 100 -17.69 -22.57 1.93
CA GLY A 100 -18.98 -23.14 1.56
C GLY A 100 -20.04 -23.16 2.68
N MET A 101 -19.72 -22.67 3.89
CA MET A 101 -20.58 -22.80 5.07
C MET A 101 -21.35 -21.52 5.45
N TYR A 102 -21.23 -20.46 4.66
CA TYR A 102 -21.97 -19.20 4.82
C TYR A 102 -23.07 -19.11 3.74
N GLU A 103 -24.26 -19.62 4.07
CA GLU A 103 -25.48 -19.13 3.44
C GLU A 103 -25.55 -17.61 3.65
N ASP A 104 -25.83 -16.90 2.55
CA ASP A 104 -25.86 -15.44 2.44
C ASP A 104 -24.53 -14.67 2.53
N THR A 105 -23.46 -15.17 1.91
CA THR A 105 -22.27 -14.32 1.63
C THR A 105 -22.64 -13.00 0.89
N CYS A 106 -23.81 -12.89 0.25
CA CYS A 106 -24.35 -11.65 -0.32
C CYS A 106 -24.87 -10.64 0.74
N SER A 107 -25.48 -11.11 1.83
CA SER A 107 -25.95 -10.24 2.91
C SER A 107 -24.77 -9.64 3.69
N LEU A 108 -23.73 -10.45 3.94
CA LEU A 108 -22.48 -9.98 4.55
C LEU A 108 -21.83 -8.86 3.74
N LEU A 109 -21.88 -8.96 2.39
CA LEU A 109 -21.36 -7.88 1.54
C LEU A 109 -22.17 -6.59 1.69
N LYS A 110 -23.50 -6.66 1.58
CA LYS A 110 -24.37 -5.48 1.76
C LYS A 110 -24.10 -4.80 3.10
N TYR A 111 -23.90 -5.61 4.14
CA TYR A 111 -23.53 -5.14 5.47
C TYR A 111 -22.15 -4.45 5.49
N THR A 112 -21.09 -5.07 4.96
CA THR A 112 -19.76 -4.44 4.92
C THR A 112 -19.72 -3.14 4.11
N THR A 113 -20.42 -3.08 2.96
CA THR A 113 -20.50 -1.86 2.15
C THR A 113 -21.26 -0.76 2.86
N PHE A 114 -22.31 -1.11 3.59
CA PHE A 114 -23.05 -0.18 4.43
C PHE A 114 -22.14 0.43 5.50
N TRP A 115 -21.36 -0.38 6.21
CA TRP A 115 -20.43 0.12 7.24
C TRP A 115 -19.30 0.97 6.69
N ILE A 116 -18.72 0.60 5.55
CA ILE A 116 -17.69 1.42 4.89
C ILE A 116 -18.26 2.79 4.53
N LEU A 117 -19.45 2.83 3.91
CA LEU A 117 -20.11 4.08 3.56
C LEU A 117 -20.43 4.92 4.81
N LEU A 118 -20.97 4.28 5.85
CA LEU A 118 -21.29 4.93 7.12
C LEU A 118 -20.04 5.55 7.75
N LEU A 119 -18.91 4.83 7.77
CA LEU A 119 -17.65 5.34 8.30
C LEU A 119 -17.09 6.50 7.46
N ILE A 120 -17.17 6.43 6.12
CA ILE A 120 -16.76 7.53 5.25
C ILE A 120 -17.61 8.77 5.52
N CYS A 121 -18.93 8.63 5.60
CA CYS A 121 -19.83 9.73 5.95
C CYS A 121 -19.52 10.30 7.34
N LYS A 122 -19.28 9.43 8.34
CA LYS A 122 -18.92 9.85 9.70
C LYS A 122 -17.60 10.62 9.74
N LEU A 123 -16.57 10.13 9.04
CA LEU A 123 -15.26 10.77 8.95
C LEU A 123 -15.33 12.10 8.21
N ALA A 124 -16.07 12.16 7.09
CA ALA A 124 -16.27 13.40 6.35
C ALA A 124 -16.99 14.44 7.21
N PHE A 125 -18.06 14.04 7.91
CA PHE A 125 -18.80 14.94 8.80
C PHE A 125 -17.91 15.45 9.95
N SER A 126 -17.21 14.56 10.67
CA SER A 126 -16.27 14.95 11.73
C SER A 126 -15.18 15.88 11.19
N TYR A 127 -14.64 15.62 10.01
CA TYR A 127 -13.64 16.50 9.41
C TYR A 127 -14.18 17.91 9.12
N TYR A 128 -15.36 18.02 8.49
CA TYR A 128 -15.91 19.32 8.12
C TYR A 128 -16.44 20.11 9.34
N VAL A 129 -17.07 19.44 10.30
CA VAL A 129 -17.72 20.09 11.44
C VAL A 129 -16.76 20.30 12.60
N GLU A 130 -15.86 19.36 12.87
CA GLU A 130 -14.97 19.44 14.03
C GLU A 130 -13.59 19.94 13.61
N ILE A 131 -12.92 19.23 12.69
CA ILE A 131 -11.51 19.48 12.38
C ILE A 131 -11.35 20.82 11.64
N SER A 132 -12.12 21.06 10.58
CA SER A 132 -12.01 22.24 9.73
C SER A 132 -12.09 23.58 10.50
N PRO A 133 -13.07 23.81 11.41
CA PRO A 133 -13.10 25.06 12.18
C PRO A 133 -11.99 25.16 13.24
N LEU A 134 -11.41 24.04 13.69
CA LEU A 134 -10.29 24.01 14.65
C LEU A 134 -8.93 24.32 14.00
N VAL A 135 -8.79 24.15 12.68
CA VAL A 135 -7.53 24.44 11.97
C VAL A 135 -7.17 25.93 12.04
N GLY A 136 -8.15 26.81 11.85
CA GLY A 136 -7.97 28.27 11.91
C GLY A 136 -7.33 28.77 13.21
N PRO A 137 -7.96 28.55 14.38
CA PRO A 137 -7.41 28.99 15.66
C PRO A 137 -6.07 28.32 15.99
N THR A 138 -5.89 27.04 15.65
CA THR A 138 -4.62 26.33 15.88
C THR A 138 -3.47 26.96 15.10
N ARG A 139 -3.71 27.37 13.84
CA ARG A 139 -2.70 28.04 13.02
C ARG A 139 -2.33 29.42 13.58
N THR A 140 -3.30 30.16 14.12
CA THR A 140 -3.07 31.44 14.78
C THR A 140 -2.23 31.29 16.04
N ILE A 141 -2.52 30.30 16.90
CA ILE A 141 -1.72 30.01 18.12
C ILE A 141 -0.29 29.61 17.75
N MET A 142 -0.12 28.80 16.72
CA MET A 142 1.20 28.38 16.25
C MET A 142 2.01 29.56 15.69
N PHE A 143 1.36 30.48 14.97
CA PHE A 143 1.99 31.72 14.47
C PHE A 143 2.36 32.69 15.59
N LEU A 144 1.56 32.73 16.67
CA LEU A 144 1.84 33.53 17.87
C LEU A 144 3.07 33.04 18.67
N GLY A 145 3.69 31.91 18.29
CA GLY A 145 5.05 31.55 18.67
C GLY A 145 5.31 31.54 20.18
N ARG A 146 5.09 30.40 20.84
CA ARG A 146 5.49 30.07 22.23
C ARG A 146 5.65 31.28 23.17
N GLY A 147 4.59 32.06 23.34
CA GLY A 147 4.52 33.02 24.45
C GLY A 147 4.72 32.26 25.77
N LYS A 148 5.47 32.85 26.70
CA LYS A 148 5.82 32.25 28.00
C LYS A 148 4.52 31.80 28.67
N TYR A 149 4.27 30.50 28.61
CA TYR A 149 3.02 29.94 29.09
C TYR A 149 3.04 30.11 30.63
N ILE A 150 2.06 30.83 31.16
CA ILE A 150 1.91 31.05 32.60
C ILE A 150 0.77 30.13 32.99
N TRP A 151 1.05 28.96 33.60
CA TRP A 151 -0.01 28.17 34.23
C TRP A 151 -0.68 29.09 35.24
N HIS A 152 -1.99 29.30 35.11
CA HIS A 152 -2.79 29.66 36.26
C HIS A 152 -2.96 28.37 37.06
N GLU A 153 -2.19 28.20 38.13
CA GLU A 153 -2.45 27.16 39.13
C GLU A 153 -3.85 27.41 39.70
N PHE A 154 -4.80 26.54 39.36
CA PHE A 154 -6.20 26.66 39.80
C PHE A 154 -6.41 26.26 41.27
N PHE A 155 -5.38 25.74 41.95
CA PHE A 155 -5.44 25.39 43.37
C PHE A 155 -4.11 25.75 44.06
N PRO A 156 -4.01 26.93 44.67
CA PRO A 156 -2.95 27.20 45.61
C PRO A 156 -3.33 26.50 46.93
N TYR A 157 -2.35 25.81 47.55
CA TYR A 157 -2.39 25.20 48.89
C TYR A 157 -2.95 23.75 49.00
N SER A 158 -2.02 22.80 49.12
CA SER A 158 -2.07 21.66 50.07
C SER A 158 -0.71 21.50 50.71
#